data_AF-A0A7K9YJ24-F1
#
_entry.id   AF-A0A7K9YJ24-F1
#
_cell.length_a   1.000
_cell.length_b   1.000
_cell.length_c   1.000
_cell.angle_alpha   90.00
_cell.angle_beta   90.00
_cell.angle_gamma   90.00
#
_symmetry.space_group_name_H-M   'P 1'
#
loop_
_entity.id
_entity.type
_entity.pdbx_description
1 polymer ?
#
loop_
_entity_poly.entity_id
_entity_poly.type
_entity_poly.pdbx_seq_one_letter_code
_entity_poly.pdbx_strand_id
1 'polypeptide(L)' 'VIYEIHSFNPQSAGDIFTIDAESGEIGLTGPLDYETVPLYEVQVKAKDKGTPPLSGHCKVVVEVLDVND' A
#
# COMPACT_ATOMS: atom_id res chain seq x y z
N VAL A 1 1.81 -10.11 -14.39
CA VAL A 1 2.09 -9.92 -12.94
C VAL A 1 0.76 -9.66 -12.26
N ILE A 2 0.64 -10.01 -10.99
CA ILE A 2 -0.51 -9.66 -10.14
C ILE A 2 0.06 -8.92 -8.93
N TYR A 3 -0.47 -7.75 -8.64
CA TYR A 3 -0.10 -6.93 -7.48
C TYR A 3 -1.05 -7.19 -6.32
N GLU A 4 -0.48 -7.30 -5.13
CA GLU A 4 -1.23 -7.45 -3.89
C GLU A 4 -0.53 -6.66 -2.77
N ILE A 5 -1.32 -6.08 -1.86
CA ILE A 5 -0.77 -5.56 -0.63
C ILE A 5 -0.61 -6.72 0.35
N HIS A 6 0.61 -6.91 0.84
CA HIS A 6 0.98 -7.99 1.74
C HIS A 6 0.80 -7.61 3.21
N SER A 7 1.12 -6.36 3.58
CA SER A 7 0.96 -5.88 4.95
C SER A 7 1.04 -4.35 5.04
N PHE A 8 0.62 -3.83 6.18
CA PHE A 8 0.63 -2.39 6.49
C PHE A 8 1.32 -2.13 7.82
N ASN A 9 1.87 -0.92 7.96
CA ASN A 9 2.28 -0.34 9.22
C ASN A 9 1.75 1.12 9.27
N PRO A 10 0.89 1.47 10.23
CA PRO A 10 0.28 0.60 11.24
C PRO A 10 -0.68 -0.45 10.63
N GLN A 11 -0.88 -1.59 11.31
CA GLN A 11 -1.79 -2.64 10.81
C GLN A 11 -3.25 -2.17 10.62
N SER A 12 -3.67 -1.10 11.33
CA SER A 12 -5.00 -0.50 11.18
C SER A 12 -5.24 0.15 9.81
N ALA A 13 -4.20 0.34 8.99
CA ALA A 13 -4.32 0.96 7.67
C ALA A 13 -4.88 0.02 6.59
N GLY A 14 -5.17 -1.25 6.92
CA GLY A 14 -5.61 -2.24 5.93
C GLY A 14 -6.89 -1.90 5.20
N ASP A 15 -7.77 -1.13 5.83
CA ASP A 15 -9.04 -0.73 5.22
C ASP A 15 -8.94 0.59 4.42
N ILE A 16 -7.80 1.29 4.49
CA ILE A 16 -7.61 2.65 3.97
C ILE A 16 -6.97 2.65 2.58
N PHE A 17 -6.12 1.66 2.29
CA PHE A 17 -5.38 1.56 1.04
C PHE A 17 -5.88 0.40 0.19
N THR A 18 -5.94 0.62 -1.11
CA THR A 18 -6.25 -0.40 -2.12
C THR A 18 -5.13 -0.45 -3.15
N ILE A 19 -4.99 -1.60 -3.81
CA ILE A 19 -4.12 -1.74 -4.98
C ILE A 19 -4.90 -2.38 -6.12
N ASP A 20 -4.78 -1.82 -7.32
CA ASP A 20 -5.28 -2.47 -8.51
C ASP A 20 -4.34 -3.63 -8.90
N ALA A 21 -4.91 -4.83 -9.02
CA ALA A 21 -4.14 -6.05 -9.17
C ALA A 21 -3.40 -6.14 -10.52
N GLU A 22 -3.82 -5.38 -11.54
CA GLU A 22 -3.26 -5.42 -12.89
C GLU A 22 -2.24 -4.31 -13.14
N SER A 23 -2.58 -3.07 -12.78
CA SER A 23 -1.75 -1.88 -12.97
C SER A 23 -0.78 -1.60 -11.81
N GLY A 24 -1.11 -2.06 -10.59
CA GLY A 24 -0.37 -1.72 -9.38
C GLY A 24 -0.65 -0.31 -8.85
N GLU A 25 -1.67 0.38 -9.36
CA GLU A 25 -2.11 1.69 -8.85
C GLU A 25 -2.57 1.56 -7.40
N ILE A 26 -2.03 2.40 -6.51
CA ILE A 26 -2.42 2.47 -5.10
C ILE A 26 -3.42 3.60 -4.92
N GLY A 27 -4.58 3.27 -4.37
CA GLY A 27 -5.65 4.22 -4.08
C GLY A 27 -6.01 4.26 -2.60
N LEU A 28 -6.81 5.26 -2.24
CA LEU A 28 -7.39 5.42 -0.91
C LEU A 28 -8.89 5.12 -0.94
N THR A 29 -9.39 4.46 0.10
CA THR A 29 -10.82 4.22 0.32
C THR A 29 -11.47 5.30 1.20
N GLY A 30 -10.66 6.10 1.89
CA GLY A 30 -11.08 7.14 2.81
C GLY A 30 -10.00 8.21 3.03
N PRO A 31 -10.32 9.26 3.81
CA PRO A 31 -9.38 10.35 4.09
C PRO A 31 -8.22 9.88 4.98
N LEU A 32 -7.06 10.53 4.81
CA LEU A 32 -5.94 10.43 5.74
C LEU A 32 -5.99 11.61 6.72
N ASP A 33 -5.63 11.34 7.96
CA ASP A 33 -5.65 12.33 9.04
C ASP A 33 -4.25 12.39 9.68
N TYR A 34 -3.60 13.54 9.55
CA TYR A 34 -2.21 13.74 9.98
C TYR A 34 -2.05 13.54 11.49
N GLU A 35 -3.00 14.05 12.26
CA GLU A 35 -3.06 13.98 13.73
C GLU A 35 -3.20 12.54 14.23
N THR A 36 -3.81 11.67 13.44
CA THR A 36 -3.96 10.26 13.78
C THR A 36 -2.73 9.45 13.36
N VAL A 37 -2.32 9.52 12.08
CA VAL A 37 -1.13 8.80 11.56
C VAL A 37 -0.43 9.65 10.49
N PRO A 38 0.78 10.16 10.77
CA PRO A 38 1.51 11.00 9.80
C PRO A 38 2.28 10.18 8.75
N LEU A 39 2.50 8.89 8.98
CA LEU A 39 3.32 8.03 8.13
C LEU A 39 2.72 6.63 8.03
N TYR A 40 2.56 6.15 6.79
CA TYR A 40 2.16 4.77 6.50
C TYR A 40 3.25 4.06 5.70
N GLU A 41 3.48 2.79 6.03
CA GLU A 41 4.29 1.89 5.22
C GLU A 41 3.42 0.76 4.65
N VAL A 42 3.40 0.64 3.33
CA VAL A 42 2.64 -0.39 2.61
C VAL A 42 3.63 -1.36 1.96
N GLN A 43 3.56 -2.64 2.34
CA GLN A 43 4.35 -3.69 1.73
C GLN A 43 3.60 -4.28 0.54
N VAL A 44 4.12 -4.08 -0.66
CA VAL A 44 3.51 -4.59 -1.90
C VAL A 44 4.28 -5.81 -2.37
N LYS A 45 3.53 -6.80 -2.88
CA LYS A 45 4.07 -7.99 -3.52
C LYS A 45 3.59 -8.05 -4.95
N ALA A 46 4.51 -8.36 -5.86
CA ALA A 46 4.25 -8.58 -7.27
C ALA A 46 4.55 -10.04 -7.61
N LYS A 47 3.55 -10.79 -8.06
CA LYS A 47 3.66 -12.21 -8.42
C LYS A 47 3.58 -12.39 -9.93
N ASP A 48 4.51 -13.11 -10.52
CA ASP A 48 4.43 -13.45 -11.95
C ASP A 48 3.42 -14.59 -12.23
N LYS A 49 3.22 -14.91 -13.51
CA LYS A 49 2.33 -16.00 -13.95
C LYS A 49 3.11 -17.29 -14.27
N GLY A 50 4.34 -17.42 -13.78
CA GLY A 50 5.22 -18.57 -14.03
C GLY A 50 4.78 -19.84 -13.32
N THR A 51 5.46 -20.95 -13.60
CA THR A 51 5.27 -22.23 -12.91
C THR A 51 6.64 -22.86 -12.61
N PRO A 52 7.16 -22.77 -11.37
CA PRO A 52 6.55 -22.11 -10.21
C PRO A 52 6.53 -20.57 -10.36
N PRO A 53 5.59 -19.88 -9.71
CA PRO A 53 5.54 -18.42 -9.77
C PRO A 53 6.66 -17.81 -8.92
N LEU A 54 7.28 -16.74 -9.42
CA LEU A 54 8.22 -15.92 -8.66
C LEU A 54 7.51 -14.69 -8.11
N SER A 55 8.07 -14.12 -7.04
CA SER A 55 7.52 -12.91 -6.41
C SER A 55 8.63 -11.92 -6.06
N GLY A 56 8.33 -10.63 -6.27
CA GLY A 56 9.12 -9.51 -5.78
C GLY A 56 8.35 -8.73 -4.73
N HIS A 57 9.07 -8.01 -3.87
CA HIS A 57 8.50 -7.21 -2.80
C HIS A 57 9.09 -5.79 -2.80
N CYS A 58 8.28 -4.80 -2.46
CA CYS A 58 8.74 -3.44 -2.21
C CYS A 58 7.96 -2.78 -1.08
N LYS A 59 8.56 -1.73 -0.49
CA LYS A 59 7.94 -0.89 0.53
C LYS A 59 7.58 0.46 -0.09
N VAL A 60 6.32 0.85 0.02
CA VAL A 60 5.83 2.18 -0.32
C VAL A 60 5.66 2.96 0.98
N VAL A 61 6.24 4.16 1.04
CA VAL A 61 6.15 5.06 2.19
C VAL A 61 5.25 6.22 1.81
N VAL A 62 4.20 6.45 2.61
CA VAL A 62 3.22 7.52 2.40
C VAL A 62 3.32 8.48 3.59
N GLU A 63 3.81 9.68 3.32
CA GLU A 63 3.88 10.78 4.27
C GLU A 63 2.62 11.65 4.11
N VAL A 64 1.86 11.81 5.19
CA VAL A 64 0.70 12.70 5.24
C VAL A 64 1.22 14.11 5.54
N LEU A 65 0.89 15.06 4.68
CA LEU A 65 1.25 16.46 4.87
C LEU A 65 0.17 17.16 5.70
N ASP A 66 0.59 17.88 6.74
CA ASP A 66 -0.29 18.79 7.45
C ASP A 66 -0.63 19.98 6.53
N VAL A 67 -1.92 20.25 6.39
CA VAL A 67 -2.43 21.34 5.56
C VAL A 67 -2.54 22.66 6.34
N ASN A 68 -2.32 22.62 7.65
CA ASN A 68 -2.52 23.75 8.56
C ASN A 68 -1.25 24.52 8.96
N ASP A 69 -0.08 24.19 8.38
CA ASP A 69 1.18 24.91 8.60
C ASP A 69 1.48 25.95 7.50
#